data_AF-A0A366II72-F1
#
_entry.id   AF-A0A366II72-F1
#
_cell.length_a   1.000
_cell.length_b   1.000
_cell.length_c   1.000
_cell.angle_alpha   90.00
_cell.angle_beta   90.00
_cell.angle_gamma   90.00
#
_symmetry.space_group_name_H-M   'P 1'
#
loop_
_entity.id
_entity.type
_entity.pdbx_description
1 polymer ?
#
loop_
_entity_poly.entity_id
_entity_poly.type
_entity_poly.pdbx_seq_one_letter_code
_entity_poly.pdbx_strand_id
1 'polypeptide(L)'
;MKRLLNSYGKTWHTWHTGRHDRPGEGHRLPLGDPMLMWSFNRDGECDPAIEHDREEAMDLDTSTTRAQRESLAAEAHPQEGVNALADAFSGSAALPGVVDVEDARP
;
A
#
# COMPACT_ATOMS: atom_id res chain seq x y z
N MET A 1 -13.11 -2.79 -10.50
CA MET A 1 -11.87 -2.05 -10.16
C MET A 1 -11.91 -0.58 -10.53
N LYS A 2 -12.25 -0.16 -11.77
CA LYS A 2 -12.26 1.27 -12.18
C LYS A 2 -12.85 2.27 -11.17
N ARG A 3 -14.00 1.95 -10.56
CA ARG A 3 -14.66 2.81 -9.56
C ARG A 3 -13.86 3.03 -8.26
N LEU A 4 -12.92 2.13 -7.95
CA LEU A 4 -12.08 2.17 -6.75
C LEU A 4 -10.66 2.66 -7.05
N LEU A 5 -10.27 2.76 -8.33
CA LEU A 5 -8.90 3.11 -8.73
C LEU A 5 -8.44 4.43 -8.10
N ASN A 6 -9.33 5.42 -8.09
CA ASN A 6 -9.05 6.78 -7.62
C ASN A 6 -9.59 7.06 -6.21
N SER A 7 -9.81 6.01 -5.39
CA SER A 7 -10.30 6.16 -4.00
C SER A 7 -9.18 6.00 -2.96
N TYR A 8 -8.01 6.61 -3.20
CA TYR A 8 -6.91 6.57 -2.25
C TYR A 8 -7.23 7.41 -1.00
N GLY A 9 -6.86 6.90 0.17
CA GLY A 9 -7.11 7.54 1.44
C GLY A 9 -6.17 7.04 2.52
N LYS A 10 -6.09 7.81 3.60
CA LYS A 10 -5.33 7.47 4.81
C LYS A 10 -6.31 7.29 5.95
N THR A 11 -5.98 6.39 6.87
CA THR A 11 -6.84 6.04 8.01
C THR A 11 -6.07 6.11 9.30
N TRP A 12 -6.73 6.56 10.37
CA TRP A 12 -6.19 6.50 11.72
C TRP A 12 -6.61 5.20 12.38
N HIS A 13 -5.65 4.42 12.86
CA HIS A 13 -5.86 3.17 13.56
C HIS A 13 -5.41 3.32 15.02
N THR A 14 -6.29 3.00 15.96
CA THR A 14 -5.96 2.95 17.40
C THR A 14 -5.64 1.53 17.88
N TRP A 15 -5.53 0.59 16.94
CA TRP A 15 -5.31 -0.82 17.22
C TRP A 15 -4.24 -1.42 16.31
N HIS A 16 -3.14 -1.85 16.93
CA HIS A 16 -2.08 -2.61 16.28
C HIS A 16 -2.28 -4.10 16.58
N THR A 17 -2.66 -4.91 15.59
CA THR A 17 -2.94 -6.34 15.78
C THR A 17 -1.70 -7.23 15.73
N GLY A 18 -0.53 -6.66 15.41
CA GLY A 18 0.70 -7.41 15.16
C GLY A 18 0.70 -8.12 13.81
N ARG A 19 1.76 -8.87 13.55
CA ARG A 19 1.89 -9.71 12.35
C ARG A 19 1.76 -11.19 12.70
N HIS A 20 1.27 -11.98 11.74
CA HIS A 20 1.07 -13.42 11.93
C HIS A 20 2.40 -14.19 12.09
N ASP A 21 3.48 -13.71 11.45
CA ASP A 21 4.84 -14.22 11.53
C ASP A 21 5.63 -13.72 12.76
N ARG A 22 5.05 -12.77 13.52
CA ARG A 22 5.68 -12.19 14.72
C ARG A 22 4.72 -12.18 15.92
N PRO A 23 4.50 -13.36 16.55
CA PRO A 23 3.60 -13.45 17.68
C PRO A 23 4.07 -12.60 18.85
N GLY A 24 3.15 -11.85 19.44
CA GLY A 24 3.40 -11.00 20.62
C GLY A 24 3.66 -9.52 20.33
N GLU A 25 3.80 -9.11 19.07
CA GLU A 25 3.98 -7.68 18.70
C GLU A 25 2.66 -6.88 18.65
N GLY A 26 1.50 -7.53 18.83
CA GLY A 26 0.17 -6.92 18.77
C GLY A 26 -0.43 -6.52 20.12
N HIS A 27 -1.28 -5.50 20.12
CA HIS A 27 -2.12 -5.09 21.24
C HIS A 27 -3.35 -6.00 21.37
N ARG A 28 -3.66 -6.39 22.62
CA ARG A 28 -4.84 -7.20 22.92
C ARG A 28 -6.18 -6.47 22.80
N LEU A 29 -6.17 -5.14 22.92
CA LEU A 29 -7.36 -4.28 22.87
C LEU A 29 -7.06 -3.03 22.01
N PRO A 30 -8.09 -2.39 21.40
CA PRO A 30 -7.95 -1.22 20.54
C PRO A 30 -7.78 0.09 21.34
N LEU A 31 -6.84 0.09 22.28
CA LEU A 31 -6.57 1.19 23.22
C LEU A 31 -5.19 1.82 22.99
N GLY A 32 -4.58 1.59 21.83
CA GLY A 32 -3.31 2.20 21.48
C GLY A 32 -3.48 3.65 21.03
N ASP A 33 -2.36 4.37 20.97
CA ASP A 33 -2.32 5.70 20.38
C ASP A 33 -2.74 5.65 18.90
N PRO A 34 -3.38 6.73 18.38
CA PRO A 34 -3.76 6.79 16.98
C PRO A 34 -2.51 6.79 16.09
N MET A 35 -2.38 5.75 15.29
CA MET A 35 -1.34 5.60 14.28
C MET A 35 -1.91 5.83 12.90
N LEU A 36 -1.20 6.60 12.08
CA LEU A 36 -1.58 6.83 10.70
C LEU A 36 -1.21 5.60 9.86
N MET A 37 -2.15 5.12 9.05
CA MET A 37 -1.96 3.97 8.17
C MET A 37 -2.47 4.28 6.76
N TRP A 38 -1.83 3.67 5.75
CA TRP A 38 -2.15 3.84 4.34
C TRP A 38 -1.59 2.67 3.50
N SER A 39 -1.74 2.76 2.17
CA SER A 39 -1.26 1.73 1.23
C SER A 39 0.18 1.97 0.75
N PHE A 40 0.95 0.91 0.51
CA PHE A 40 2.20 1.01 -0.24
C PHE A 40 1.93 1.55 -1.65
N ASN A 41 2.74 2.50 -2.08
CA ASN A 41 2.56 3.27 -3.32
C ASN A 41 3.68 2.99 -4.34
N ARG A 42 4.74 2.28 -3.96
CA ARG A 42 5.88 1.95 -4.82
C ARG A 42 6.26 0.48 -4.70
N ASP A 43 6.81 -0.07 -5.77
CA ASP A 43 7.41 -1.40 -5.73
C ASP A 43 8.59 -1.39 -4.73
N GLY A 44 8.70 -2.42 -3.90
CA GLY A 44 9.76 -2.56 -2.90
C GLY A 44 9.50 -1.88 -1.54
N GLU A 45 8.36 -1.21 -1.34
CA GLU A 45 7.99 -0.69 0.00
C GLU A 45 7.42 -1.79 0.92
N CYS A 46 6.78 -2.80 0.34
CA CYS A 46 6.28 -3.94 1.09
C CYS A 46 7.40 -4.93 1.40
N ASP A 47 7.41 -5.47 2.61
CA ASP A 47 8.30 -6.55 3.01
C ASP A 47 7.99 -7.82 2.17
N PRO A 48 8.96 -8.35 1.39
CA PRO A 48 8.73 -9.50 0.51
C PRO A 48 8.20 -10.74 1.23
N ALA A 49 8.53 -10.92 2.52
CA ALA A 49 7.98 -12.01 3.31
C ALA A 49 6.45 -11.90 3.46
N ILE A 50 5.93 -10.69 3.71
CA ILE A 50 4.48 -10.44 3.79
C ILE A 50 3.81 -10.74 2.46
N GLU A 51 4.43 -10.36 1.34
CA GLU A 51 3.87 -10.60 0.01
C GLU A 51 3.76 -12.09 -0.28
N HIS A 52 4.83 -12.84 -0.01
CA HIS A 52 4.86 -14.29 -0.18
C HIS A 52 3.83 -15.00 0.71
N ASP A 53 3.79 -14.66 2.00
CA ASP A 53 2.83 -15.25 2.94
C ASP A 53 1.38 -15.00 2.49
N ARG A 54 1.09 -13.79 1.97
CA ARG A 54 -0.23 -13.46 1.41
C ARG A 54 -0.54 -14.31 0.18
N GLU A 55 0.42 -14.45 -0.73
CA GLU A 55 0.24 -15.23 -1.97
C GLU A 55 -0.06 -16.69 -1.67
N GLU A 56 0.69 -17.32 -0.77
CA GLU A 56 0.45 -18.71 -0.36
C GLU A 56 -0.88 -18.87 0.38
N ALA A 57 -1.16 -18.00 1.36
CA ALA A 57 -2.36 -18.11 2.19
C ALA A 57 -3.66 -17.89 1.40
N MET A 58 -3.61 -17.13 0.30
CA MET A 58 -4.78 -16.74 -0.48
C MET A 58 -4.80 -17.33 -1.90
N ASP A 59 -3.81 -18.15 -2.28
CA ASP A 59 -3.64 -18.72 -3.62
C ASP A 59 -3.68 -17.64 -4.73
N LEU A 60 -2.82 -16.62 -4.58
CA LEU A 60 -2.79 -15.45 -5.47
C LEU A 60 -1.60 -15.48 -6.43
N ASP A 61 -1.85 -15.15 -7.69
CA ASP A 61 -0.82 -14.74 -8.65
C ASP A 61 -0.90 -13.21 -8.84
N THR A 62 -0.06 -12.51 -8.08
CA THR A 62 0.02 -11.04 -8.12
C THR A 62 0.51 -10.55 -9.48
N SER A 63 1.45 -11.26 -10.11
CA SER A 63 2.02 -10.88 -11.40
C SER A 63 0.98 -10.91 -12.52
N THR A 64 0.17 -11.97 -12.59
CA THR A 64 -0.95 -12.09 -13.52
C THR A 64 -2.01 -11.04 -13.24
N THR A 65 -2.38 -10.86 -11.97
CA THR A 65 -3.37 -9.84 -11.57
C THR A 65 -2.92 -8.43 -11.94
N ARG A 66 -1.62 -8.14 -11.81
CA ARG A 66 -1.01 -6.85 -12.19
C ARG A 66 -1.08 -6.65 -13.70
N ALA A 67 -0.70 -7.64 -14.50
CA ALA A 67 -0.77 -7.57 -15.97
C ALA A 67 -2.21 -7.33 -16.46
N GLN A 68 -3.20 -8.01 -15.87
CA GLN A 68 -4.62 -7.81 -16.20
C GLN A 68 -5.13 -6.40 -15.90
N ARG A 69 -4.45 -5.66 -15.01
CA ARG A 69 -4.85 -4.32 -14.56
C ARG A 69 -4.00 -3.20 -15.17
N GLU A 70 -3.00 -3.52 -15.98
CA GLU A 70 -2.07 -2.53 -16.55
C GLU A 70 -2.80 -1.40 -17.30
N SER A 71 -3.87 -1.74 -18.03
CA SER A 71 -4.66 -0.74 -18.77
C SER A 71 -5.34 0.31 -17.87
N LEU A 72 -5.48 0.05 -16.57
CA LEU A 72 -6.08 0.99 -15.62
C LEU A 72 -5.15 2.16 -15.29
N ALA A 73 -3.84 2.03 -15.51
CA ALA A 73 -2.88 3.10 -15.20
C ALA A 73 -3.20 4.41 -15.95
N ALA A 74 -3.75 4.31 -17.16
CA ALA A 74 -4.17 5.47 -17.95
C ALA A 74 -5.41 6.20 -17.39
N GLU A 75 -6.17 5.57 -16.50
CA GLU A 75 -7.35 6.15 -15.85
C GLU A 75 -7.05 6.65 -14.41
N ALA A 76 -5.79 6.53 -13.97
CA ALA A 76 -5.38 6.96 -12.64
C ALA A 76 -5.18 8.48 -12.61
N HIS A 77 -5.66 9.11 -11.55
CA HIS A 77 -5.46 10.53 -11.28
C HIS A 77 -4.41 10.69 -10.19
N PRO A 78 -3.62 11.78 -10.21
CA PRO A 78 -2.74 12.12 -9.08
C PRO A 78 -3.51 12.18 -7.76
N GLN A 79 -2.91 11.68 -6.69
CA GLN A 79 -3.52 11.56 -5.35
C GLN A 79 -2.70 12.32 -4.31
N GLU A 80 -3.34 12.78 -3.23
CA GLU A 80 -2.65 13.55 -2.19
C GLU A 80 -1.83 12.67 -1.24
N GLY A 81 -0.56 13.03 -1.04
CA GLY A 81 0.34 12.39 -0.08
C GLY A 81 0.63 10.93 -0.44
N VAL A 82 0.83 10.68 -1.73
CA VAL A 82 1.45 9.46 -2.27
C VAL A 82 2.91 9.39 -1.83
N ASN A 83 3.60 10.54 -1.84
CA ASN A 83 5.03 10.63 -1.50
C ASN A 83 5.31 10.81 0.00
N ALA A 84 4.29 10.79 0.87
CA ALA A 84 4.42 11.15 2.28
C ALA A 84 5.46 10.31 3.08
N LEU A 85 5.74 9.07 2.66
CA LEU A 85 6.81 8.24 3.22
C LEU A 85 7.79 7.73 2.16
N ALA A 86 7.85 8.34 0.96
CA ALA A 86 8.75 7.88 -0.09
C ALA A 86 10.20 7.76 0.40
N ASP A 87 10.65 8.71 1.23
CA ASP A 87 12.00 8.76 1.79
C ASP A 87 12.24 7.79 2.97
N ALA A 88 11.18 7.16 3.50
CA ALA A 88 11.29 6.17 4.57
C ALA A 88 11.69 4.78 4.05
N PHE A 89 11.61 4.56 2.74
CA PHE A 89 11.97 3.30 2.10
C PHE A 89 13.18 3.48 1.18
N SER A 90 14.15 2.58 1.28
CA SER A 90 15.29 2.53 0.37
C SER A 90 15.05 1.50 -0.73
N GLY A 91 15.46 1.84 -1.97
CA GLY A 91 15.35 0.91 -3.10
C GLY A 91 13.93 0.73 -3.66
N SER A 92 12.99 1.62 -3.32
CA SER A 92 11.64 1.58 -3.89
C SER A 92 11.61 2.17 -5.31
N ALA A 93 10.68 1.69 -6.14
CA ALA A 93 10.52 2.13 -7.53
C ALA A 93 9.10 2.64 -7.79
N ALA A 94 9.00 3.81 -8.44
CA ALA A 94 7.72 4.42 -8.78
C ALA A 94 6.88 3.53 -9.70
N LEU A 95 5.55 3.60 -9.53
CA LEU A 95 4.58 2.84 -10.31
C LEU A 95 3.88 3.73 -11.33
N PRO A 96 3.67 3.27 -12.58
CA PRO A 96 2.87 4.00 -13.56
C PRO A 96 1.46 4.32 -13.04
N GLY A 97 1.06 5.59 -13.14
CA GLY A 97 -0.25 6.07 -12.68
C GLY A 97 -0.36 6.34 -11.17
N VAL A 98 0.67 6.01 -10.36
CA VAL A 98 0.72 6.36 -8.93
C VAL A 98 1.57 7.62 -8.77
N VAL A 99 0.92 8.78 -8.75
CA VAL A 99 1.58 10.10 -8.77
C VAL A 99 1.04 10.97 -7.66
N ASP A 100 1.91 11.71 -6.97
CA ASP A 100 1.49 12.72 -6.02
C ASP A 100 0.96 13.96 -6.73
N VAL A 101 -0.08 14.61 -6.19
CA VAL A 101 -0.60 15.87 -6.75
C VAL A 101 0.47 16.95 -6.88
N GLU A 102 1.48 16.97 -6.02
CA GLU A 102 2.56 17.97 -6.07
C GLU A 102 3.46 17.77 -7.30
N ASP A 103 3.74 16.52 -7.66
CA ASP A 103 4.56 16.16 -8.83
C ASP A 103 3.81 16.33 -10.16
N ALA A 104 2.48 16.31 -10.12
CA ALA A 104 1.62 16.48 -11.30
C ALA A 104 1.29 17.95 -11.60
N ARG A 105 1.72 18.90 -10.76
CA ARG A 105 1.54 20.33 -11.02
C ARG A 105 2.50 20.79 -12.14
N PRO A 106 2.05 21.66 -13.04
CA PRO A 106 2.89 22.24 -14.10
C PRO A 106 3.95 23.21 -13.56
#